data_AF-A0A968A2J3-F1
#
_entry.id   AF-A0A968A2J3-F1
#
_cell.length_a   1.000
_cell.length_b   1.000
_cell.length_c   1.000
_cell.angle_alpha   90.00
_cell.angle_beta   90.00
_cell.angle_gamma   90.00
#
_symmetry.space_group_name_H-M   'P 1'
#
loop_
_entity.id
_entity.type
_entity.pdbx_description
1 polymer ?
#
loop_
_entity_poly.entity_id
_entity_poly.type
_entity_poly.pdbx_seq_one_letter_code
_entity_poly.pdbx_strand_id
1 'polypeptide(L)' 'TSVAANYRATCISQSKASFIAKISIVLEECDETAFWLEFIIDEKLLEKKRVEPLLQEAQELTAIFAASRKTATKQSLK' A
#
# COMPACT_ATOMS: atom_id res chain seq x y z
N THR A 1 -5.89 7.97 -2.22
CA THR A 1 -7.08 7.64 -3.05
C THR A 1 -6.77 6.58 -4.09
N SER A 2 -5.63 6.67 -4.78
CA SER A 2 -5.15 5.69 -5.77
C SER A 2 -5.09 4.25 -5.25
N VAL A 3 -4.67 4.05 -4.00
CA VAL A 3 -4.63 2.73 -3.32
C VAL A 3 -5.91 1.93 -3.55
N ALA A 4 -7.08 2.52 -3.25
CA ALA A 4 -8.37 1.84 -3.37
C ALA A 4 -8.74 1.52 -4.83
N ALA A 5 -8.46 2.45 -5.75
CA ALA A 5 -8.73 2.25 -7.17
C ALA A 5 -7.86 1.14 -7.78
N ASN A 6 -6.56 1.16 -7.48
CA ASN A 6 -5.61 0.15 -7.93
C ASN A 6 -5.89 -1.22 -7.29
N TYR A 7 -6.31 -1.26 -6.02
CA TYR A 7 -6.70 -2.51 -5.38
C TYR A 7 -7.95 -3.11 -6.02
N ARG A 8 -8.98 -2.28 -6.32
CA ARG A 8 -10.16 -2.74 -7.07
C ARG A 8 -9.78 -3.29 -8.44
N ALA A 9 -8.84 -2.64 -9.15
CA ALA A 9 -8.32 -3.14 -10.41
C ALA A 9 -7.51 -4.44 -10.26
N THR A 10 -6.84 -4.63 -9.12
CA THR A 10 -6.12 -5.86 -8.77
C THR A 10 -7.08 -7.04 -8.61
N CYS A 11 -8.23 -6.84 -7.95
CA CYS A 11 -9.24 -7.86 -7.71
C CYS A 11 -9.85 -8.46 -9.00
N ILE A 12 -9.79 -7.75 -10.13
CA ILE A 12 -10.31 -8.20 -11.43
C ILE A 12 -9.20 -8.63 -12.39
N SER A 13 -7.99 -8.90 -11.89
CA SER A 13 -6.85 -9.31 -12.71
C SER A 13 -7.12 -10.64 -13.41
N GLN A 14 -6.83 -10.70 -14.71
CA GLN A 14 -7.07 -11.89 -15.54
C GLN A 14 -5.95 -12.94 -15.46
N SER A 15 -4.81 -12.58 -14.87
CA SER A 15 -3.67 -13.49 -14.70
C SER A 15 -2.94 -13.19 -13.41
N LYS A 16 -2.18 -14.18 -12.93
CA LYS A 16 -1.34 -14.06 -11.73
C LYS A 16 -0.26 -13.00 -11.89
N ALA A 17 0.36 -12.91 -13.08
CA ALA A 17 1.34 -11.87 -13.37
C ALA A 17 0.71 -10.47 -13.32
N SER A 18 -0.50 -10.30 -13.87
CA SER A 18 -1.24 -9.05 -13.80
C SER A 18 -1.62 -8.68 -12.37
N PHE A 19 -2.04 -9.67 -11.57
CA PHE A 19 -2.31 -9.48 -10.13
C PHE A 19 -1.07 -8.99 -9.39
N ILE A 20 0.09 -9.64 -9.59
CA ILE A 20 1.36 -9.27 -8.94
C ILE A 20 1.81 -7.86 -9.34
N ALA A 21 1.67 -7.50 -10.62
CA ALA A 21 2.01 -6.15 -11.08
C ALA A 21 1.10 -5.10 -10.44
N LYS A 22 -0.22 -5.30 -10.45
CA LYS A 22 -1.19 -4.34 -9.91
C LYS A 22 -1.12 -4.22 -8.39
N ILE A 23 -0.93 -5.32 -7.66
CA ILE A 23 -0.75 -5.26 -6.19
C ILE A 23 0.57 -4.56 -5.82
N SER A 24 1.59 -4.60 -6.70
CA SER A 24 2.82 -3.83 -6.48
C SER A 24 2.57 -2.32 -6.59
N ILE A 25 1.75 -1.88 -7.54
CA ILE A 25 1.32 -0.48 -7.62
C ILE A 25 0.55 -0.08 -6.36
N VAL A 26 -0.37 -0.93 -5.87
CA VAL A 26 -1.08 -0.66 -4.59
C VAL A 26 -0.11 -0.47 -3.44
N LEU A 27 0.93 -1.31 -3.36
CA LEU A 27 1.96 -1.21 -2.33
C LEU A 27 2.75 0.10 -2.43
N GLU A 28 3.17 0.49 -3.63
CA GLU A 28 3.87 1.75 -3.88
C GLU A 28 3.03 2.97 -3.43
N GLU A 29 1.74 2.98 -3.75
CA GLU A 29 0.82 4.06 -3.38
C GLU A 29 0.54 4.13 -1.86
N CYS A 30 0.55 2.98 -1.18
CA CYS A 30 0.46 2.93 0.29
C CYS A 30 1.72 3.48 0.96
N ASP A 31 2.89 3.08 0.47
CA ASP A 31 4.19 3.54 0.96
C ASP A 31 4.35 5.06 0.74
N GLU A 32 3.97 5.56 -0.44
CA GLU A 32 3.97 7.01 -0.72
C GLU A 32 3.02 7.77 0.23
N THR A 33 1.85 7.20 0.54
CA THR A 33 0.93 7.81 1.51
C THR A 33 1.57 7.86 2.91
N ALA A 34 2.23 6.79 3.35
CA ALA A 34 2.92 6.76 4.63
C ALA A 34 4.04 7.81 4.68
N PHE A 35 4.85 7.90 3.62
CA PHE A 35 5.89 8.93 3.47
C PHE A 35 5.32 10.35 3.63
N TRP A 36 4.21 10.68 2.97
CA TRP A 36 3.61 12.01 3.11
C TRP A 36 3.10 12.30 4.52
N LEU A 37 2.62 11.29 5.25
CA LEU A 37 2.19 11.42 6.63
C LEU A 37 3.38 11.61 7.59
N GLU A 38 4.48 10.91 7.37
CA GLU A 38 5.76 11.13 8.06
C GLU A 38 6.26 12.55 7.82
N PHE A 39 6.29 12.99 6.55
CA PHE A 39 6.69 14.33 6.17
C PHE A 39 5.85 15.42 6.84
N ILE A 40 4.52 15.24 6.93
CA ILE A 40 3.63 16.17 7.63
C ILE A 40 4.00 16.30 9.12
N ILE A 41 4.38 15.18 9.77
CA ILE A 41 4.79 15.17 11.18
C ILE A 41 6.15 15.87 11.35
N ASP A 42 7.11 15.55 10.49
CA ASP A 42 8.48 16.07 10.55
C ASP A 42 8.53 17.59 10.33
N GLU A 43 7.80 18.07 9.32
CA GLU A 43 7.66 19.49 9.00
C GLU A 43 6.67 20.23 9.91
N LYS A 44 6.05 19.52 10.88
CA LYS A 44 5.08 20.06 11.84
C LYS A 44 3.92 20.80 11.16
N LEU A 45 3.50 20.34 9.99
CA LEU A 45 2.39 20.94 9.23
C LEU A 45 1.04 20.70 9.89
N LEU A 46 0.93 19.62 10.69
CA LEU A 46 -0.23 19.30 11.52
C LEU A 46 0.22 18.75 12.88
N GLU A 47 -0.68 18.81 13.87
CA GLU A 47 -0.42 18.19 15.18
C GLU A 47 -0.23 16.68 15.02
N LYS A 48 0.91 16.15 15.49
CA LYS A 48 1.26 14.73 15.42
C LYS A 48 0.12 13.79 15.84
N LYS A 49 -0.59 14.09 16.94
CA LYS A 49 -1.74 13.30 17.44
C LYS A 49 -2.88 13.10 16.42
N ARG A 50 -3.00 13.98 15.42
CA ARG A 50 -4.02 13.88 14.36
C ARG A 50 -3.56 13.03 13.19
N VAL A 51 -2.25 12.93 12.98
CA VAL A 51 -1.63 12.28 11.82
C VAL A 51 -1.20 10.86 12.15
N GLU A 52 -0.75 10.62 13.37
CA GLU A 52 -0.20 9.32 13.79
C GLU A 52 -1.17 8.14 13.64
N PRO A 53 -2.48 8.26 13.94
CA PRO A 53 -3.42 7.18 13.65
C PRO A 53 -3.51 6.85 12.15
N LEU A 54 -3.42 7.86 11.29
CA LEU A 54 -3.43 7.68 9.83
C LEU A 54 -2.13 7.06 9.33
N LEU A 55 -0.99 7.45 9.90
CA LEU A 55 0.31 6.87 9.59
C LEU A 55 0.33 5.39 9.97
N GLN A 56 -0.19 5.06 11.16
CA GLN A 56 -0.32 3.67 11.61
C GLN A 56 -1.17 2.86 10.62
N GLU A 57 -2.36 3.35 10.24
CA GLU A 57 -3.21 2.68 9.26
C GLU A 57 -2.50 2.50 7.90
N ALA A 58 -1.80 3.53 7.42
CA ALA A 58 -1.05 3.45 6.17
C ALA A 58 0.06 2.38 6.22
N GLN A 59 0.77 2.26 7.34
CA GLN A 59 1.79 1.23 7.56
C GLN A 59 1.19 -0.18 7.65
N GLU A 60 0.03 -0.33 8.30
CA GLU A 60 -0.71 -1.60 8.37
C GLU A 60 -1.16 -2.06 6.96
N LEU A 61 -1.71 -1.14 6.16
CA LEU A 61 -2.08 -1.42 4.76
C LEU A 61 -0.85 -1.79 3.92
N THR A 62 0.26 -1.08 4.08
CA THR A 62 1.54 -1.39 3.42
C THR A 62 1.99 -2.81 3.74
N ALA A 63 1.94 -3.21 5.02
CA ALA A 63 2.29 -4.57 5.44
C ALA A 63 1.36 -5.63 4.82
N ILE A 64 0.05 -5.39 4.80
CA ILE A 64 -0.96 -6.28 4.19
C ILE A 64 -0.68 -6.50 2.70
N PHE A 65 -0.43 -5.43 1.94
CA PHE A 65 -0.19 -5.53 0.50
C PHE A 65 1.19 -6.12 0.18
N ALA A 66 2.20 -5.84 0.99
CA ALA A 66 3.51 -6.50 0.88
C ALA A 66 3.41 -8.01 1.10
N ALA A 67 2.66 -8.45 2.12
CA ALA A 67 2.41 -9.87 2.39
C ALA A 67 1.60 -10.54 1.26
N SER A 68 0.61 -9.82 0.71
CA SER A 68 -0.20 -10.28 -0.42
C SER A 68 0.66 -10.52 -1.67
N ARG A 69 1.51 -9.55 -2.02
CA ARG A 69 2.48 -9.67 -3.13
C ARG A 69 3.41 -10.86 -2.92
N LYS A 70 4.03 -10.97 -1.75
CA LYS A 70 4.96 -12.06 -1.41
C LYS A 70 4.30 -13.44 -1.56
N THR A 71 3.06 -13.57 -1.10
CA THR A 71 2.29 -14.81 -1.19
C THR A 71 1.99 -15.17 -2.65
N ALA A 72 1.54 -14.20 -3.45
CA ALA A 72 1.25 -14.40 -4.87
C ALA A 72 2.50 -14.80 -5.67
N THR A 73 3.65 -14.17 -5.43
CA THR A 73 4.92 -14.51 -6.10
C THR A 73 5.43 -15.90 -5.71
N LYS A 74 5.36 -16.28 -4.43
CA LYS A 74 5.84 -17.61 -3.99
C LYS A 74 5.08 -18.75 -4.68
N GLN A 75 3.80 -18.55 -4.98
CA GLN A 75 2.99 -19.53 -5.69
C GLN A 75 3.19 -19.53 -7.22
N SER A 76 3.98 -18.61 -7.81
CA SER A 76 4.31 -18.66 -9.25
C SER A 76 5.61 -19.42 -9.55
N LEU A 77 6.40 -19.72 -8.51
CA LEU A 77 7.66 -20.47 -8.60
C LEU A 77 7.47 -21.99 -8.36
N LYS A 78 6.22 -22.44 -8.24
CA LYS A 78 5.82 -23.85 -8.26
C LYS A 78 5.12 -24.13 -9.58
#